data_AF-A0A9X3ADQ1-F1
#
_entry.id   AF-A0A9X3ADQ1-F1
#
_cell.length_a   1.000
_cell.length_b   1.000
_cell.length_c   1.000
_cell.angle_alpha   90.00
_cell.angle_beta   90.00
_cell.angle_gamma   90.00
#
_symmetry.space_group_name_H-M   'P 1'
#
loop_
_entity.id
_entity.type
_entity.pdbx_description
1 polymer ?
#
loop_
_entity_poly.entity_id
_entity_poly.type
_entity_poly.pdbx_seq_one_letter_code
_entity_poly.pdbx_strand_id
1 'polypeptide(L)'
;GSARYERAALIQSNYGNPGNLEVLATDDAGNLDFFWRLDRAPWTWSGPFRVTTGLRGTPSLIQGRHGAKGNFEVVVPHRDGGLAHLWRNNDAGMVWSAPGRFGGSARYERAALIQSNYGNPGNLEVLATDGAGNLDFFWRLDRAPWTWSGPFRIGAEVGFDVRECDYSWRAAYHQADTHVSIRIQLKPDSGITDATMATLRTRWRDGIIAKWADRFDCVGDGDRKRITFDVQWVGAGAHHVVRVRSGEARSSMTLWDTEDTGDVASHEFGHMLGHPDEYASSACPARNPVGTGTVMDDNTETVSRLYNRIAGFHCGHAPSAAPGEGPSSVEGDAVVGLRSIDRLGAGARASVLARLRSVGAADVVEDVEGTEVSFEISGGAPGERYEYRIAVTGSGEAGRRLLDEFSDVPVVDVGARVDTLLATGVFAAAERAGLLSDEPPVPPVGDLPPDSLIAVLTVRDGDAVRRVSVPAAEPLAGSGQPEEAVDVPLETHVRLARTGVDALRPVLEALRAVEAAL
;
A
#
# COMPACT_ATOMS: atom_id res chain seq x y z
N GLY A 1 -1.29 43.39 25.66
CA GLY A 1 -2.05 42.17 26.02
C GLY A 1 -1.06 41.08 26.34
N SER A 2 -1.50 39.99 26.97
CA SER A 2 -0.72 38.75 27.04
C SER A 2 -0.47 38.20 25.63
N ALA A 3 0.71 37.61 25.39
CA ALA A 3 0.98 36.88 24.14
C ALA A 3 -0.04 35.77 23.93
N ARG A 4 -0.53 35.59 22.70
CA ARG A 4 -1.50 34.56 22.35
C ARG A 4 -0.78 33.43 21.63
N TYR A 5 -0.40 32.40 22.40
CA TYR A 5 0.19 31.20 21.84
C TYR A 5 -0.85 30.43 21.03
N GLU A 6 -0.50 30.17 19.77
CA GLU A 6 -1.38 29.52 18.79
C GLU A 6 -1.02 28.04 18.60
N ARG A 7 0.27 27.69 18.72
CA ARG A 7 0.81 26.35 18.47
C ARG A 7 1.91 26.05 19.46
N ALA A 8 2.06 24.79 19.85
CA ALA A 8 3.12 24.36 20.75
C ALA A 8 3.60 22.93 20.45
N ALA A 9 4.81 22.61 20.90
CA ALA A 9 5.36 21.27 21.01
C ALA A 9 5.81 21.01 22.45
N LEU A 10 5.64 19.78 22.93
CA LEU A 10 5.98 19.35 24.28
C LEU A 10 6.78 18.06 24.22
N ILE A 11 7.80 17.95 25.07
CA ILE A 11 8.47 16.68 25.39
C ILE A 11 8.58 16.51 26.90
N GLN A 12 8.75 15.26 27.35
CA GLN A 12 9.34 14.98 28.66
C GLN A 12 10.84 14.72 28.44
N SER A 13 11.70 15.51 29.09
CA SER A 13 13.16 15.40 28.92
C SER A 13 13.81 14.52 29.97
N ASN A 14 15.05 14.12 29.72
CA ASN A 14 15.88 13.41 30.71
C ASN A 14 16.41 14.31 31.87
N TYR A 15 15.90 15.54 32.02
CA TYR A 15 16.24 16.40 33.16
C TYR A 15 15.39 16.05 34.37
N GLY A 16 16.00 15.35 35.33
CA GLY A 16 15.31 14.88 36.54
C GLY A 16 14.85 13.43 36.43
N ASN A 17 13.97 13.02 37.34
CA ASN A 17 13.34 11.70 37.36
C ASN A 17 11.93 11.91 37.96
N PRO A 18 10.83 11.61 37.23
CA PRO A 18 10.76 10.94 35.92
C PRO A 18 11.31 11.75 34.73
N GLY A 19 11.33 13.09 34.83
CA GLY A 19 11.87 13.97 33.79
C GLY A 19 11.01 15.22 33.60
N ASN A 20 11.61 16.38 33.37
CA ASN A 20 10.89 17.65 33.24
C ASN A 20 9.97 17.69 32.02
N LEU A 21 8.85 18.42 32.11
CA LEU A 21 8.10 18.82 30.92
C LEU A 21 8.75 20.06 30.30
N GLU A 22 9.02 20.01 29.01
CA GLU A 22 9.66 21.07 28.24
C GLU A 22 8.72 21.46 27.09
N VAL A 23 8.44 22.75 26.92
CA VAL A 23 7.47 23.25 25.94
C VAL A 23 8.05 24.40 25.15
N LEU A 24 7.85 24.36 23.83
CA LEU A 24 8.07 25.49 22.94
C LEU A 24 6.73 25.90 22.32
N ALA A 25 6.41 27.18 22.39
CA ALA A 25 5.17 27.72 21.84
C ALA A 25 5.43 28.92 20.93
N THR A 26 4.75 28.95 19.79
CA THR A 26 4.77 30.08 18.85
C THR A 26 3.55 30.96 19.08
N ASP A 27 3.75 32.26 19.27
CA ASP A 27 2.67 33.25 19.35
C ASP A 27 2.23 33.79 17.98
N ASP A 28 1.11 34.50 17.96
CA ASP A 28 0.55 35.15 16.78
C ASP A 28 1.44 36.25 16.17
N ALA A 29 2.40 36.78 16.92
CA ALA A 29 3.43 37.70 16.44
C ALA A 29 4.67 36.99 15.86
N GLY A 30 4.70 35.65 15.88
CA GLY A 30 5.82 34.85 15.36
C GLY A 30 7.03 34.79 16.29
N ASN A 31 6.83 35.00 17.58
CA ASN A 31 7.82 34.74 18.62
C ASN A 31 7.78 33.27 19.04
N LEU A 32 8.95 32.67 19.30
CA LEU A 32 9.06 31.35 19.91
C LEU A 32 9.54 31.51 21.35
N ASP A 33 8.69 31.09 22.29
CA ASP A 33 8.95 31.13 23.73
C ASP A 33 9.08 29.71 24.29
N PHE A 34 10.04 29.54 25.19
CA PHE A 34 10.33 28.32 25.90
C PHE A 34 9.77 28.35 27.32
N PHE A 35 9.15 27.25 27.73
CA PHE A 35 8.63 27.01 29.06
C PHE A 35 9.09 25.65 29.54
N TRP A 36 9.23 25.48 30.84
CA TRP A 36 9.53 24.18 31.43
C TRP A 36 8.92 24.03 32.81
N ARG A 37 8.67 22.78 33.23
CA ARG A 37 8.12 22.42 34.53
C ARG A 37 8.89 21.26 35.11
N LEU A 38 9.28 21.37 36.39
CA LEU A 38 9.71 20.21 37.15
C LEU A 38 8.56 19.19 37.22
N ASP A 39 8.84 17.92 36.93
CA ASP A 39 7.83 16.86 37.08
C ASP A 39 7.81 16.32 38.52
N ARG A 40 7.60 17.26 39.45
CA ARG A 40 7.38 17.04 40.88
C ARG A 40 6.69 18.26 41.48
N ALA A 41 6.10 18.09 42.66
CA ALA A 41 5.56 19.19 43.44
C ALA A 41 6.63 20.30 43.65
N PRO A 42 6.26 21.60 43.59
CA PRO A 42 4.90 22.15 43.48
C PRO A 42 4.36 22.30 42.04
N TRP A 43 4.95 21.65 41.03
CA TRP A 43 4.50 21.68 39.62
C TRP A 43 4.51 23.09 38.99
N THR A 44 5.38 23.97 39.47
CA THR A 44 5.50 25.35 38.97
C THR A 44 6.14 25.38 37.58
N TRP A 45 5.46 26.06 36.66
CA TRP A 45 5.99 26.39 35.34
C TRP A 45 6.96 27.57 35.42
N SER A 46 8.05 27.48 34.66
CA SER A 46 9.02 28.53 34.42
C SER A 46 8.92 29.00 32.96
N GLY A 47 9.04 30.30 32.73
CA GLY A 47 8.89 30.93 31.41
C GLY A 47 7.79 32.02 31.43
N PRO A 48 7.50 32.67 30.28
CA PRO A 48 8.13 32.48 28.98
C PRO A 48 9.60 32.93 28.94
N PHE A 49 10.46 32.15 28.30
CA PHE A 49 11.82 32.55 27.94
C PHE A 49 11.91 32.69 26.43
N ARG A 50 12.18 33.90 25.94
CA ARG A 50 12.31 34.18 24.50
C ARG A 50 13.48 33.40 23.89
N VAL A 51 13.19 32.53 22.94
CA VAL A 51 14.21 31.81 22.15
C VAL A 51 14.56 32.60 20.90
N THR A 52 13.55 32.92 20.07
CA THR A 52 13.76 33.70 18.84
C THR A 52 12.46 34.34 18.34
N THR A 53 12.53 35.02 17.19
CA THR A 53 11.39 35.65 16.51
C THR A 53 11.45 35.38 15.01
N GLY A 54 10.37 35.66 14.28
CA GLY A 54 10.32 35.51 12.82
C GLY A 54 9.76 34.15 12.35
N LEU A 55 9.09 33.44 13.24
CA LEU A 55 8.59 32.09 12.99
C LEU A 55 7.09 32.10 12.71
N ARG A 56 6.56 30.99 12.20
CA ARG A 56 5.13 30.76 11.97
C ARG A 56 4.80 29.29 12.17
N GLY A 57 3.51 28.98 12.31
CA GLY A 57 3.04 27.60 12.30
C GLY A 57 3.47 26.78 13.52
N THR A 58 3.30 25.46 13.42
CA THR A 58 3.55 24.53 14.53
C THR A 58 5.03 24.14 14.62
N PRO A 59 5.71 24.36 15.77
CA PRO A 59 7.04 23.82 15.98
C PRO A 59 6.99 22.29 16.19
N SER A 60 8.09 21.62 15.91
CA SER A 60 8.37 20.24 16.33
C SER A 60 9.62 20.25 17.20
N LEU A 61 9.61 19.46 18.28
CA LEU A 61 10.64 19.43 19.31
C LEU A 61 10.94 17.97 19.67
N ILE A 62 12.23 17.62 19.69
CA ILE A 62 12.73 16.35 20.25
C ILE A 62 13.91 16.62 21.20
N GLN A 63 14.20 15.67 22.08
CA GLN A 63 15.54 15.56 22.67
C GLN A 63 16.34 14.59 21.80
N GLY A 64 17.30 15.13 21.04
CA GLY A 64 18.20 14.35 20.20
C GLY A 64 19.30 13.66 21.02
N ARG A 65 20.11 12.85 20.35
CA ARG A 65 21.21 12.06 20.92
C ARG A 65 22.59 12.71 20.75
N HIS A 66 22.64 13.98 20.36
CA HIS A 66 23.89 14.73 20.22
C HIS A 66 24.47 15.11 21.59
N GLY A 67 25.74 14.77 21.85
CA GLY A 67 26.39 15.02 23.13
C GLY A 67 26.09 13.92 24.18
N ALA A 68 26.20 14.26 25.46
CA ALA A 68 26.01 13.32 26.58
C ALA A 68 24.62 13.47 27.23
N LYS A 69 24.07 14.69 27.27
CA LYS A 69 22.68 14.94 27.66
C LYS A 69 21.70 14.86 26.51
N GLY A 70 22.15 15.02 25.28
CA GLY A 70 21.26 15.10 24.13
C GLY A 70 20.66 16.50 24.03
N ASN A 71 21.02 17.24 22.99
CA ASN A 71 20.45 18.56 22.69
C ASN A 71 18.92 18.50 22.56
N PHE A 72 18.25 19.63 22.83
CA PHE A 72 16.90 19.82 22.30
C PHE A 72 17.03 20.28 20.86
N GLU A 73 16.35 19.62 19.94
CA GLU A 73 16.37 19.90 18.51
C GLU A 73 14.96 20.34 18.08
N VAL A 74 14.89 21.45 17.34
CA VAL A 74 13.64 22.14 17.02
C VAL A 74 13.58 22.44 15.54
N VAL A 75 12.47 22.12 14.89
CA VAL A 75 12.17 22.59 13.54
C VAL A 75 10.81 23.26 13.53
N VAL A 76 10.74 24.45 12.94
CA VAL A 76 9.55 25.31 12.95
C VAL A 76 9.50 26.13 11.66
N PRO A 77 8.33 26.27 10.99
CA PRO A 77 8.24 27.09 9.78
C PRO A 77 8.65 28.55 10.00
N HIS A 78 9.27 29.15 8.99
CA HIS A 78 9.77 30.52 9.06
C HIS A 78 8.82 31.50 8.32
N ARG A 79 8.62 32.71 8.85
CA ARG A 79 7.64 33.68 8.28
C ARG A 79 7.97 34.07 6.83
N ASP A 80 9.27 34.14 6.54
CA ASP A 80 9.84 34.50 5.23
C ASP A 80 10.02 33.27 4.31
N GLY A 81 9.25 32.20 4.56
CA GLY A 81 9.35 30.92 3.83
C GLY A 81 10.51 30.05 4.33
N GLY A 82 10.48 28.77 3.94
CA GLY A 82 11.36 27.73 4.45
C GLY A 82 11.03 27.31 5.88
N LEU A 83 11.96 26.59 6.48
CA LEU A 83 11.95 26.09 7.85
C LEU A 83 13.14 26.70 8.61
N ALA A 84 13.02 26.86 9.91
CA ALA A 84 14.12 27.19 10.80
C ALA A 84 14.44 25.99 11.69
N HIS A 85 15.71 25.58 11.71
CA HIS A 85 16.26 24.65 12.69
C HIS A 85 16.91 25.45 13.84
N LEU A 86 16.59 25.08 15.08
CA LEU A 86 17.23 25.58 16.29
C LEU A 86 17.60 24.41 17.19
N TRP A 87 18.62 24.59 18.02
CA TRP A 87 19.00 23.60 19.02
C TRP A 87 19.43 24.25 20.34
N ARG A 88 19.23 23.55 21.46
CA ARG A 88 19.72 23.95 22.79
C ARG A 88 20.89 23.07 23.17
N ASN A 89 22.06 23.67 23.45
CA ASN A 89 23.23 22.93 23.89
C ASN A 89 23.07 22.43 25.33
N ASN A 90 22.61 21.19 25.48
CA ASN A 90 22.29 20.62 26.78
C ASN A 90 23.52 20.19 27.60
N ASP A 91 24.68 20.11 26.95
CA ASP A 91 25.98 19.78 27.57
C ASP A 91 26.85 21.03 27.85
N ALA A 92 26.57 22.16 27.21
CA ALA A 92 27.28 23.42 27.42
C ALA A 92 26.32 24.62 27.66
N GLY A 93 25.99 24.85 28.93
CA GLY A 93 25.33 26.08 29.39
C GLY A 93 23.84 26.22 29.05
N MET A 94 23.20 25.23 28.43
CA MET A 94 21.78 25.26 28.03
C MET A 94 21.42 26.42 27.09
N VAL A 95 22.39 26.87 26.29
CA VAL A 95 22.23 28.02 25.38
C VAL A 95 21.54 27.57 24.09
N TRP A 96 20.59 28.37 23.62
CA TRP A 96 19.93 28.20 22.32
C TRP A 96 20.79 28.73 21.18
N SER A 97 20.80 28.03 20.05
CA SER A 97 21.41 28.47 18.80
C SER A 97 20.63 29.64 18.17
N ALA A 98 21.30 30.37 17.28
CA ALA A 98 20.58 31.17 16.28
C ALA A 98 19.79 30.24 15.33
N PRO A 99 18.69 30.70 14.72
CA PRO A 99 17.93 29.91 13.75
C PRO A 99 18.67 29.73 12.43
N GLY A 100 18.98 28.47 12.09
CA GLY A 100 19.47 28.07 10.78
C GLY A 100 18.30 27.84 9.82
N ARG A 101 18.14 28.71 8.82
CA ARG A 101 17.05 28.62 7.83
C ARG A 101 17.41 27.67 6.68
N PHE A 102 16.48 26.78 6.32
CA PHE A 102 16.59 25.83 5.21
C PHE A 102 15.25 25.70 4.46
N GLY A 103 15.20 24.91 3.38
CA GLY A 103 13.96 24.67 2.62
C GLY A 103 13.48 25.81 1.72
N GLY A 104 14.39 26.68 1.26
CA GLY A 104 14.09 27.64 0.19
C GLY A 104 13.09 28.73 0.57
N SER A 105 12.12 29.01 -0.31
CA SER A 105 11.10 30.06 -0.16
C SER A 105 9.67 29.53 0.03
N ALA A 106 9.48 28.20 0.04
CA ALA A 106 8.17 27.57 0.20
C ALA A 106 7.51 27.94 1.54
N ARG A 107 6.18 28.08 1.58
CA ARG A 107 5.44 28.46 2.80
C ARG A 107 4.86 27.25 3.51
N TYR A 108 5.65 26.65 4.40
CA TYR A 108 5.19 25.57 5.28
C TYR A 108 4.31 26.08 6.42
N GLU A 109 3.33 25.26 6.83
CA GLU A 109 2.39 25.52 7.94
C GLU A 109 2.74 24.73 9.20
N ARG A 110 3.39 23.56 9.04
CA ARG A 110 3.77 22.65 10.12
C ARG A 110 4.96 21.80 9.69
N ALA A 111 5.72 21.32 10.66
CA ALA A 111 6.78 20.34 10.47
C ALA A 111 6.66 19.21 11.52
N ALA A 112 7.19 18.05 11.19
CA ALA A 112 7.45 16.94 12.11
C ALA A 112 8.93 16.58 12.02
N LEU A 113 9.61 16.47 13.15
CA LEU A 113 11.04 16.18 13.28
C LEU A 113 11.25 14.85 14.00
N ILE A 114 12.14 14.02 13.47
CA ILE A 114 12.66 12.81 14.14
C ILE A 114 14.19 12.82 14.12
N GLN A 115 14.80 11.96 14.96
CA GLN A 115 16.18 11.53 14.78
C GLN A 115 16.20 10.03 14.46
N SER A 116 16.46 9.69 13.20
CA SER A 116 16.42 8.31 12.70
C SER A 116 17.60 7.47 13.21
N ASN A 117 17.61 6.19 12.87
CA ASN A 117 18.72 5.26 13.13
C ASN A 117 19.83 5.32 12.05
N TYR A 118 19.69 6.17 11.02
CA TYR A 118 20.71 6.31 9.98
C TYR A 118 21.89 7.15 10.47
N GLY A 119 23.09 6.56 10.49
CA GLY A 119 24.30 7.21 11.01
C GLY A 119 24.40 7.14 12.54
N ASN A 120 25.48 7.72 13.08
CA ASN A 120 25.77 7.74 14.50
C ASN A 120 26.10 9.19 14.91
N PRO A 121 25.35 9.82 15.84
CA PRO A 121 24.29 9.26 16.69
C PRO A 121 22.91 9.11 16.01
N GLY A 122 22.76 9.55 14.76
CA GLY A 122 21.56 9.41 13.94
C GLY A 122 21.20 10.74 13.25
N ASN A 123 20.74 10.68 12.01
CA ASN A 123 20.39 11.87 11.23
C ASN A 123 19.13 12.56 11.76
N LEU A 124 19.05 13.88 11.60
CA LEU A 124 17.79 14.60 11.77
C LEU A 124 16.99 14.54 10.47
N GLU A 125 15.72 14.19 10.56
CA GLU A 125 14.82 14.00 9.42
C GLU A 125 13.50 14.74 9.67
N VAL A 126 13.00 15.41 8.63
CA VAL A 126 11.89 16.34 8.71
C VAL A 126 10.91 16.11 7.57
N LEU A 127 9.63 16.03 7.92
CA LEU A 127 8.52 16.23 6.99
C LEU A 127 7.87 17.58 7.27
N ALA A 128 7.55 18.35 6.23
CA ALA A 128 6.82 19.61 6.36
C ALA A 128 5.71 19.73 5.33
N THR A 129 4.56 20.27 5.72
CA THR A 129 3.45 20.52 4.78
C THR A 129 3.22 22.00 4.52
N ASP A 130 2.94 22.33 3.26
CA ASP A 130 2.53 23.67 2.85
C ASP A 130 1.00 23.87 2.99
N GLY A 131 0.54 25.09 2.69
CA GLY A 131 -0.88 25.45 2.77
C GLY A 131 -1.80 24.77 1.75
N ALA A 132 -1.24 24.09 0.74
CA ALA A 132 -2.00 23.28 -0.23
C ALA A 132 -2.02 21.78 0.14
N GLY A 133 -1.25 21.38 1.15
CA GLY A 133 -1.15 20.00 1.62
C GLY A 133 -0.01 19.19 1.01
N ASN A 134 0.86 19.79 0.18
CA ASN A 134 2.03 19.10 -0.34
C ASN A 134 3.01 18.78 0.81
N LEU A 135 3.61 17.59 0.83
CA LEU A 135 4.67 17.22 1.77
C LEU A 135 6.06 17.44 1.13
N ASP A 136 6.98 18.08 1.84
CA ASP A 136 8.41 18.08 1.49
C ASP A 136 9.21 17.37 2.60
N PHE A 137 10.15 16.51 2.19
CA PHE A 137 11.11 15.83 3.05
C PHE A 137 12.48 16.52 3.04
N PHE A 138 13.12 16.53 4.21
CA PHE A 138 14.46 17.03 4.43
C PHE A 138 15.22 16.13 5.39
N TRP A 139 16.53 16.08 5.25
CA TRP A 139 17.39 15.38 6.21
C TRP A 139 18.72 16.10 6.40
N ARG A 140 19.37 15.89 7.54
CA ARG A 140 20.68 16.44 7.87
C ARG A 140 21.50 15.38 8.62
N LEU A 141 22.76 15.21 8.22
CA LEU A 141 23.72 14.48 9.03
C LEU A 141 23.87 15.13 10.42
N ASP A 142 24.00 14.32 11.47
CA ASP A 142 24.37 14.84 12.79
C ASP A 142 25.89 14.99 12.95
N ARG A 143 26.51 15.63 11.96
CA ARG A 143 27.92 16.02 11.91
C ARG A 143 28.13 17.15 10.90
N ALA A 144 29.31 17.77 10.95
CA ALA A 144 29.76 18.69 9.90
C ALA A 144 29.61 18.05 8.50
N PRO A 145 29.17 18.80 7.47
CA PRO A 145 29.03 20.26 7.42
C PRO A 145 27.72 20.84 7.99
N TRP A 146 26.84 20.04 8.61
CA TRP A 146 25.52 20.49 9.12
C TRP A 146 24.55 21.01 8.05
N THR A 147 24.81 20.69 6.77
CA THR A 147 23.97 21.08 5.64
C THR A 147 22.69 20.22 5.58
N TRP A 148 21.54 20.89 5.45
CA TRP A 148 20.27 20.24 5.17
C TRP A 148 20.17 19.85 3.69
N SER A 149 19.79 18.61 3.43
CA SER A 149 19.39 18.07 2.13
C SER A 149 17.89 18.26 1.94
N GLY A 150 17.46 18.52 0.70
CA GLY A 150 16.06 18.79 0.32
C GLY A 150 15.82 20.26 -0.08
N PRO A 151 14.57 20.65 -0.42
CA PRO A 151 13.35 19.85 -0.33
C PRO A 151 13.33 18.68 -1.32
N PHE A 152 12.98 17.49 -0.83
CA PHE A 152 12.59 16.36 -1.65
C PHE A 152 11.07 16.29 -1.64
N ARG A 153 10.44 16.56 -2.78
CA ARG A 153 9.00 16.69 -2.83
C ARG A 153 8.31 15.33 -2.74
N ILE A 154 7.56 15.11 -1.66
CA ILE A 154 6.61 14.01 -1.53
C ILE A 154 5.26 14.51 -2.09
N GLY A 155 5.22 14.58 -3.42
CA GLY A 155 3.99 14.71 -4.20
C GLY A 155 3.77 16.00 -4.99
N ALA A 156 3.02 15.89 -6.09
CA ALA A 156 2.79 16.98 -7.01
C ALA A 156 1.33 17.07 -7.47
N GLU A 157 0.94 18.28 -7.86
CA GLU A 157 -0.24 18.51 -8.69
C GLU A 157 0.04 17.96 -10.09
N VAL A 158 -0.70 16.93 -10.48
CA VAL A 158 -0.65 16.30 -11.81
C VAL A 158 -1.83 16.83 -12.62
N GLY A 159 -1.59 17.22 -13.87
CA GLY A 159 -2.68 17.63 -14.76
C GLY A 159 -2.31 17.64 -16.23
N PHE A 160 -3.12 16.98 -17.04
CA PHE A 160 -2.88 16.75 -18.46
C PHE A 160 -4.21 16.71 -19.23
N ASP A 161 -4.16 17.06 -20.51
CA ASP A 161 -5.33 17.03 -21.37
C ASP A 161 -5.48 15.61 -21.97
N VAL A 162 -6.65 15.02 -21.84
CA VAL A 162 -7.01 13.76 -22.51
C VAL A 162 -7.77 14.08 -23.79
N ARG A 163 -7.47 13.34 -24.85
CA ARG A 163 -8.17 13.41 -26.13
C ARG A 163 -8.42 12.00 -26.63
N GLU A 164 -9.66 11.68 -26.95
CA GLU A 164 -10.06 10.40 -27.51
C GLU A 164 -11.20 10.63 -28.50
N CYS A 165 -10.96 10.32 -29.78
CA CYS A 165 -11.84 10.68 -30.88
C CYS A 165 -12.23 12.17 -30.81
N ASP A 166 -13.53 12.49 -30.74
CA ASP A 166 -14.07 13.85 -30.61
C ASP A 166 -14.14 14.34 -29.14
N TYR A 167 -13.87 13.48 -28.15
CA TYR A 167 -13.92 13.84 -26.73
C TYR A 167 -12.59 14.45 -26.27
N SER A 168 -12.66 15.50 -25.47
CA SER A 168 -11.51 16.02 -24.75
C SER A 168 -11.90 16.63 -23.41
N TRP A 169 -11.04 16.43 -22.42
CA TRP A 169 -11.17 17.00 -21.08
C TRP A 169 -9.79 17.09 -20.43
N ARG A 170 -9.70 17.76 -19.28
CA ARG A 170 -8.46 17.84 -18.50
C ARG A 170 -8.57 16.94 -17.28
N ALA A 171 -7.68 15.96 -17.18
CA ALA A 171 -7.47 15.20 -15.96
C ALA A 171 -6.64 16.04 -14.98
N ALA A 172 -6.94 15.94 -13.68
CA ALA A 172 -6.25 16.68 -12.64
C ALA A 172 -6.40 16.00 -11.28
N TYR A 173 -5.28 15.84 -10.56
CA TYR A 173 -5.22 15.25 -9.22
C TYR A 173 -3.93 15.69 -8.51
N HIS A 174 -3.83 15.46 -7.21
CA HIS A 174 -2.56 15.54 -6.49
C HIS A 174 -2.11 14.10 -6.16
N GLN A 175 -0.83 13.79 -6.32
CA GLN A 175 -0.27 12.48 -5.98
C GLN A 175 0.97 12.65 -5.10
N ALA A 176 1.02 11.98 -3.96
CA ALA A 176 2.14 11.93 -3.02
C ALA A 176 2.62 10.49 -2.83
N ASP A 177 3.77 10.15 -3.44
CA ASP A 177 4.26 8.77 -3.56
C ASP A 177 3.16 7.87 -4.17
N THR A 178 2.61 6.94 -3.40
CA THR A 178 1.51 6.06 -3.82
C THR A 178 0.12 6.54 -3.39
N HIS A 179 -0.01 7.69 -2.74
CA HIS A 179 -1.30 8.25 -2.33
C HIS A 179 -1.81 9.29 -3.33
N VAL A 180 -2.98 9.07 -3.93
CA VAL A 180 -3.63 9.98 -4.88
C VAL A 180 -4.83 10.66 -4.23
N SER A 181 -4.86 11.99 -4.24
CA SER A 181 -5.98 12.77 -3.71
C SER A 181 -6.59 13.70 -4.76
N ILE A 182 -7.93 13.70 -4.84
CA ILE A 182 -8.68 14.55 -5.76
C ILE A 182 -9.59 15.52 -5.00
N ARG A 183 -9.42 16.81 -5.26
CA ARG A 183 -10.24 17.90 -4.73
C ARG A 183 -11.43 18.15 -5.65
N ILE A 184 -12.64 17.84 -5.20
CA ILE A 184 -13.88 18.02 -5.96
C ILE A 184 -14.74 19.12 -5.32
N GLN A 185 -15.17 20.09 -6.12
CA GLN A 185 -16.20 21.05 -5.72
C GLN A 185 -17.56 20.58 -6.20
N LEU A 186 -18.41 20.14 -5.26
CA LEU A 186 -19.82 19.84 -5.52
C LEU A 186 -20.64 21.13 -5.56
N LYS A 187 -21.42 21.32 -6.64
CA LYS A 187 -22.35 22.43 -6.82
C LYS A 187 -23.79 21.90 -6.91
N PRO A 188 -24.49 21.74 -5.78
CA PRO A 188 -25.87 21.27 -5.80
C PRO A 188 -26.82 22.29 -6.43
N ASP A 189 -27.79 21.77 -7.17
CA ASP A 189 -28.95 22.52 -7.67
C ASP A 189 -29.86 22.96 -6.51
N SER A 190 -30.65 24.01 -6.77
CA SER A 190 -31.62 24.52 -5.81
C SER A 190 -32.63 23.45 -5.37
N GLY A 191 -32.76 23.24 -4.06
CA GLY A 191 -33.69 22.28 -3.46
C GLY A 191 -33.02 21.06 -2.83
N ILE A 192 -31.74 20.78 -3.13
CA ILE A 192 -30.97 19.74 -2.44
C ILE A 192 -30.50 20.29 -1.08
N THR A 193 -30.77 19.55 0.01
CA THR A 193 -30.43 20.00 1.36
C THR A 193 -28.98 19.67 1.75
N ASP A 194 -28.41 20.43 2.71
CA ASP A 194 -27.08 20.13 3.25
C ASP A 194 -26.97 18.73 3.87
N ALA A 195 -28.07 18.24 4.46
CA ALA A 195 -28.17 16.88 5.01
C ALA A 195 -28.12 15.82 3.90
N THR A 196 -28.88 16.00 2.82
CA THR A 196 -28.81 15.16 1.61
C THR A 196 -27.38 15.15 1.05
N MET A 197 -26.76 16.33 0.92
CA MET A 197 -25.39 16.45 0.45
C MET A 197 -24.36 15.81 1.40
N ALA A 198 -24.62 15.74 2.70
CA ALA A 198 -23.75 15.02 3.63
C ALA A 198 -23.81 13.51 3.38
N THR A 199 -25.00 12.93 3.24
CA THR A 199 -25.18 11.51 2.91
C THR A 199 -24.53 11.14 1.57
N LEU A 200 -24.70 11.97 0.53
CA LEU A 200 -24.12 11.75 -0.79
C LEU A 200 -22.59 11.83 -0.77
N ARG A 201 -22.01 12.82 -0.07
CA ARG A 201 -20.55 12.94 0.12
C ARG A 201 -19.92 11.70 0.77
N THR A 202 -20.62 11.05 1.69
CA THR A 202 -20.19 9.77 2.27
C THR A 202 -20.35 8.63 1.26
N ARG A 203 -21.56 8.40 0.72
CA ARG A 203 -21.85 7.33 -0.26
C ARG A 203 -20.84 7.31 -1.42
N TRP A 204 -20.60 8.46 -2.04
CA TRP A 204 -19.71 8.55 -3.20
C TRP A 204 -18.24 8.41 -2.83
N ARG A 205 -17.79 8.98 -1.70
CA ARG A 205 -16.41 8.81 -1.22
C ARG A 205 -16.13 7.33 -0.91
N ASP A 206 -17.02 6.68 -0.21
CA ASP A 206 -16.84 5.28 0.21
C ASP A 206 -16.88 4.34 -1.00
N GLY A 207 -17.76 4.59 -1.98
CA GLY A 207 -17.76 3.87 -3.26
C GLY A 207 -16.49 4.07 -4.08
N ILE A 208 -16.01 5.32 -4.20
CA ILE A 208 -14.74 5.62 -4.87
C ILE A 208 -13.57 4.89 -4.18
N ILE A 209 -13.48 4.96 -2.85
CA ILE A 209 -12.41 4.28 -2.10
C ILE A 209 -12.50 2.76 -2.28
N ALA A 210 -13.67 2.14 -2.11
CA ALA A 210 -13.84 0.69 -2.26
C ALA A 210 -13.53 0.16 -3.68
N LYS A 211 -13.77 0.99 -4.71
CA LYS A 211 -13.50 0.61 -6.10
C LYS A 211 -12.03 0.85 -6.50
N TRP A 212 -11.40 1.94 -6.05
CA TRP A 212 -10.07 2.38 -6.52
C TRP A 212 -8.92 2.15 -5.52
N ALA A 213 -9.15 2.28 -4.22
CA ALA A 213 -8.09 2.10 -3.22
C ALA A 213 -7.62 0.65 -3.15
N ASP A 214 -6.34 0.51 -2.85
CA ASP A 214 -5.66 -0.75 -2.57
C ASP A 214 -5.64 -1.78 -3.72
N ARG A 215 -6.05 -1.40 -4.94
CA ARG A 215 -6.06 -2.25 -6.14
C ARG A 215 -4.72 -2.35 -6.87
N PHE A 216 -3.80 -1.41 -6.64
CA PHE A 216 -2.56 -1.27 -7.43
C PHE A 216 -1.34 -1.13 -6.51
N ASP A 217 -0.16 -1.51 -7.00
CA ASP A 217 1.10 -1.40 -6.25
C ASP A 217 2.23 -0.81 -7.09
N CYS A 218 2.89 0.22 -6.58
CA CYS A 218 4.20 0.60 -7.10
C CYS A 218 5.24 -0.44 -6.63
N VAL A 219 6.00 -0.99 -7.58
CA VAL A 219 7.03 -2.02 -7.32
C VAL A 219 8.37 -1.53 -7.84
N GLY A 220 9.40 -1.58 -6.99
CA GLY A 220 10.74 -1.09 -7.31
C GLY A 220 11.76 -1.43 -6.24
N ASP A 221 13.01 -1.72 -6.63
CA ASP A 221 14.14 -2.04 -5.74
C ASP A 221 13.90 -3.15 -4.68
N GLY A 222 12.93 -4.04 -4.91
CA GLY A 222 12.53 -5.10 -3.99
C GLY A 222 11.36 -4.74 -3.07
N ASP A 223 10.99 -3.46 -3.00
CA ASP A 223 9.85 -2.97 -2.22
C ASP A 223 8.55 -2.94 -3.05
N ARG A 224 7.42 -3.16 -2.35
CA ARG A 224 6.06 -3.06 -2.88
C ARG A 224 5.27 -2.06 -2.04
N LYS A 225 4.79 -0.99 -2.67
CA LYS A 225 3.99 0.06 -2.03
C LYS A 225 2.59 0.12 -2.63
N ARG A 226 1.58 -0.05 -1.77
CA ARG A 226 0.16 -0.01 -2.13
C ARG A 226 -0.28 1.39 -2.54
N ILE A 227 -1.03 1.51 -3.63
CA ILE A 227 -1.64 2.77 -4.10
C ILE A 227 -2.99 2.97 -3.41
N THR A 228 -3.16 4.14 -2.80
CA THR A 228 -4.37 4.53 -2.06
C THR A 228 -4.99 5.79 -2.67
N PHE A 229 -6.30 5.95 -2.53
CA PHE A 229 -7.04 7.10 -3.08
C PHE A 229 -7.82 7.82 -1.98
N ASP A 230 -7.90 9.16 -2.07
CA ASP A 230 -8.78 10.00 -1.23
C ASP A 230 -9.55 11.04 -2.06
N VAL A 231 -10.75 11.38 -1.57
CA VAL A 231 -11.65 12.37 -2.19
C VAL A 231 -11.91 13.50 -1.20
N GLN A 232 -11.53 14.72 -1.61
CA GLN A 232 -11.58 15.92 -0.79
C GLN A 232 -12.67 16.86 -1.30
N TRP A 233 -13.75 16.99 -0.53
CA TRP A 233 -14.85 17.90 -0.85
C TRP A 233 -14.46 19.35 -0.49
N VAL A 234 -14.31 20.22 -1.49
CA VAL A 234 -13.78 21.59 -1.30
C VAL A 234 -14.72 22.69 -1.79
N GLY A 235 -14.65 23.87 -1.16
CA GLY A 235 -15.39 25.06 -1.57
C GLY A 235 -14.69 25.91 -2.65
N ALA A 236 -13.37 25.74 -2.82
CA ALA A 236 -12.53 26.40 -3.82
C ALA A 236 -11.24 25.59 -4.02
N GLY A 237 -10.46 25.88 -5.07
CA GLY A 237 -9.19 25.17 -5.34
C GLY A 237 -9.36 23.72 -5.79
N ALA A 238 -10.53 23.38 -6.33
CA ALA A 238 -10.83 22.04 -6.83
C ALA A 238 -10.05 21.73 -8.12
N HIS A 239 -9.72 20.45 -8.29
CA HIS A 239 -9.32 19.87 -9.57
C HIS A 239 -10.52 19.80 -10.52
N HIS A 240 -11.67 19.35 -10.01
CA HIS A 240 -12.89 19.15 -10.77
C HIS A 240 -14.10 19.82 -10.09
N VAL A 241 -15.02 20.33 -10.90
CA VAL A 241 -16.27 20.92 -10.44
C VAL A 241 -17.42 20.08 -10.98
N VAL A 242 -18.20 19.52 -10.06
CA VAL A 242 -19.33 18.63 -10.38
C VAL A 242 -20.63 19.34 -9.99
N ARG A 243 -21.55 19.49 -10.95
CA ARG A 243 -22.93 19.88 -10.65
C ARG A 243 -23.67 18.67 -10.09
N VAL A 244 -24.48 18.86 -9.05
CA VAL A 244 -25.35 17.80 -8.51
C VAL A 244 -26.80 18.21 -8.71
N ARG A 245 -27.57 17.40 -9.46
CA ARG A 245 -29.02 17.60 -9.64
C ARG A 245 -29.82 16.63 -8.76
N SER A 246 -31.14 16.81 -8.70
CA SER A 246 -32.05 15.90 -7.99
C SER A 246 -32.73 14.94 -8.97
N GLY A 247 -32.85 13.66 -8.56
CA GLY A 247 -33.55 12.60 -9.28
C GLY A 247 -32.69 11.89 -10.32
N GLU A 248 -33.00 10.60 -10.53
CA GLU A 248 -32.33 9.67 -11.43
C GLU A 248 -32.26 10.22 -12.87
N ALA A 249 -31.05 10.28 -13.43
CA ALA A 249 -30.81 10.44 -14.85
C ALA A 249 -29.36 10.05 -15.21
N ARG A 250 -28.93 10.32 -16.45
CA ARG A 250 -27.56 9.99 -16.90
C ARG A 250 -26.51 10.93 -16.30
N SER A 251 -25.56 10.36 -15.57
CA SER A 251 -24.41 11.06 -14.99
C SER A 251 -23.24 11.23 -15.98
N SER A 252 -22.25 12.03 -15.58
CA SER A 252 -21.00 12.31 -16.30
C SER A 252 -19.95 12.91 -15.34
N MET A 253 -18.67 12.97 -15.74
CA MET A 253 -17.57 13.54 -14.96
C MET A 253 -17.84 14.94 -14.35
N THR A 254 -18.78 15.71 -14.90
CA THR A 254 -19.14 17.06 -14.41
C THR A 254 -20.59 17.21 -13.92
N LEU A 255 -21.38 16.14 -13.96
CA LEU A 255 -22.79 16.13 -13.56
C LEU A 255 -23.16 14.79 -12.91
N TRP A 256 -23.46 14.82 -11.62
CA TRP A 256 -23.97 13.71 -10.82
C TRP A 256 -25.40 14.01 -10.35
N ASP A 257 -26.13 13.03 -9.83
CA ASP A 257 -27.46 13.20 -9.25
C ASP A 257 -27.71 12.42 -7.96
N THR A 258 -28.82 12.73 -7.27
CA THR A 258 -29.10 12.22 -5.91
C THR A 258 -29.28 10.70 -5.83
N GLU A 259 -29.57 10.04 -6.95
CA GLU A 259 -29.78 8.59 -6.98
C GLU A 259 -28.49 7.82 -7.33
N ASP A 260 -27.43 8.51 -7.78
CA ASP A 260 -26.13 7.90 -8.05
C ASP A 260 -25.65 7.03 -6.88
N THR A 261 -25.25 5.81 -7.22
CA THR A 261 -24.62 4.86 -6.29
C THR A 261 -23.14 5.22 -6.08
N GLY A 262 -22.49 4.54 -5.13
CA GLY A 262 -21.04 4.62 -4.99
C GLY A 262 -20.31 4.19 -6.27
N ASP A 263 -20.83 3.17 -6.97
CA ASP A 263 -20.25 2.66 -8.22
C ASP A 263 -20.34 3.67 -9.37
N VAL A 264 -21.48 4.33 -9.56
CA VAL A 264 -21.61 5.36 -10.63
C VAL A 264 -20.65 6.52 -10.37
N ALA A 265 -20.59 7.04 -9.14
CA ALA A 265 -19.61 8.06 -8.78
C ALA A 265 -18.16 7.57 -8.96
N SER A 266 -17.88 6.28 -8.73
CA SER A 266 -16.56 5.68 -8.95
C SER A 266 -16.17 5.59 -10.43
N HIS A 267 -17.12 5.33 -11.33
CA HIS A 267 -16.90 5.35 -12.78
C HIS A 267 -16.56 6.77 -13.26
N GLU A 268 -17.37 7.76 -12.88
CA GLU A 268 -17.15 9.16 -13.26
C GLU A 268 -15.85 9.75 -12.69
N PHE A 269 -15.43 9.27 -11.51
CA PHE A 269 -14.13 9.58 -10.92
C PHE A 269 -12.96 9.03 -11.75
N GLY A 270 -13.13 7.91 -12.46
CA GLY A 270 -12.13 7.39 -13.41
C GLY A 270 -11.79 8.40 -14.50
N HIS A 271 -12.79 9.13 -15.03
CA HIS A 271 -12.54 10.20 -16.00
C HIS A 271 -11.70 11.35 -15.40
N MET A 272 -11.87 11.67 -14.12
CA MET A 272 -11.06 12.70 -13.42
C MET A 272 -9.57 12.33 -13.32
N LEU A 273 -9.26 11.03 -13.21
CA LEU A 273 -7.91 10.44 -13.31
C LEU A 273 -7.40 10.34 -14.76
N GLY A 274 -8.25 10.64 -15.74
CA GLY A 274 -7.92 10.68 -17.16
C GLY A 274 -8.16 9.37 -17.91
N HIS A 275 -9.18 8.61 -17.53
CA HIS A 275 -9.64 7.43 -18.26
C HIS A 275 -10.65 7.77 -19.36
N PRO A 276 -10.41 7.33 -20.61
CA PRO A 276 -11.45 7.08 -21.61
C PRO A 276 -12.73 6.44 -21.08
N ASP A 277 -13.83 6.76 -21.75
CA ASP A 277 -15.14 6.15 -21.54
C ASP A 277 -15.24 4.81 -22.29
N GLU A 278 -15.98 3.89 -21.68
CA GLU A 278 -16.05 2.46 -21.99
C GLU A 278 -16.96 2.17 -23.17
N TYR A 279 -18.04 2.96 -23.27
CA TYR A 279 -19.13 2.63 -24.14
C TYR A 279 -18.81 3.04 -25.57
N ALA A 280 -18.99 2.11 -26.50
CA ALA A 280 -18.92 2.40 -27.92
C ALA A 280 -19.94 3.48 -28.28
N SER A 281 -19.48 4.54 -28.96
CA SER A 281 -20.34 5.61 -29.47
C SER A 281 -20.08 5.81 -30.95
N SER A 282 -20.97 6.50 -31.65
CA SER A 282 -20.76 6.85 -33.07
C SER A 282 -19.51 7.71 -33.29
N ALA A 283 -19.06 8.45 -32.27
CA ALA A 283 -17.81 9.20 -32.28
C ALA A 283 -16.58 8.33 -32.02
N CYS A 284 -16.73 7.20 -31.30
CA CYS A 284 -15.65 6.26 -30.99
C CYS A 284 -16.03 4.80 -31.34
N PRO A 285 -16.16 4.44 -32.63
CA PRO A 285 -16.57 3.10 -33.07
C PRO A 285 -15.51 2.01 -32.85
N ALA A 286 -14.26 2.39 -32.52
CA ALA A 286 -13.15 1.48 -32.25
C ALA A 286 -12.95 1.17 -30.74
N ARG A 287 -13.81 1.68 -29.85
CA ARG A 287 -13.80 1.30 -28.43
C ARG A 287 -14.19 -0.17 -28.29
N ASN A 288 -13.45 -0.90 -27.47
CA ASN A 288 -13.76 -2.28 -27.09
C ASN A 288 -14.49 -2.26 -25.74
N PRO A 289 -15.83 -2.36 -25.69
CA PRO A 289 -16.58 -2.23 -24.45
C PRO A 289 -16.31 -3.41 -23.51
N VAL A 290 -16.34 -3.13 -22.20
CA VAL A 290 -16.08 -4.15 -21.18
C VAL A 290 -17.19 -5.20 -21.08
N GLY A 291 -16.79 -6.45 -20.86
CA GLY A 291 -17.72 -7.59 -20.76
C GLY A 291 -18.40 -7.74 -19.39
N THR A 292 -17.96 -7.02 -18.36
CA THR A 292 -18.34 -7.19 -16.95
C THR A 292 -19.30 -6.11 -16.42
N GLY A 293 -19.58 -5.06 -17.20
CA GLY A 293 -20.58 -4.03 -16.89
C GLY A 293 -20.04 -2.70 -16.38
N THR A 294 -18.83 -2.66 -15.82
CA THR A 294 -18.04 -1.44 -15.55
C THR A 294 -16.55 -1.70 -15.80
N VAL A 295 -15.74 -0.66 -16.09
CA VAL A 295 -14.26 -0.75 -16.22
C VAL A 295 -13.65 -1.46 -15.03
N MET A 296 -14.26 -1.26 -13.87
CA MET A 296 -13.62 -1.48 -12.59
C MET A 296 -13.77 -2.90 -12.05
N ASP A 297 -14.41 -3.80 -12.81
CA ASP A 297 -14.63 -5.20 -12.39
C ASP A 297 -13.74 -6.21 -13.13
N ASP A 298 -13.38 -5.99 -14.40
CA ASP A 298 -12.18 -6.57 -15.05
C ASP A 298 -11.89 -5.88 -16.41
N ASN A 299 -10.75 -5.19 -16.53
CA ASN A 299 -10.09 -4.92 -17.81
C ASN A 299 -8.59 -4.59 -17.66
N THR A 300 -7.77 -5.59 -17.94
CA THR A 300 -6.29 -5.50 -17.93
C THR A 300 -5.72 -4.33 -18.74
N GLU A 301 -6.39 -3.86 -19.79
CA GLU A 301 -5.99 -2.64 -20.52
C GLU A 301 -6.18 -1.34 -19.72
N THR A 302 -7.33 -1.11 -19.07
CA THR A 302 -7.58 0.16 -18.36
C THR A 302 -6.82 0.22 -17.04
N VAL A 303 -6.72 -0.93 -16.35
CA VAL A 303 -5.80 -1.14 -15.22
C VAL A 303 -4.37 -0.78 -15.62
N SER A 304 -3.87 -1.28 -16.75
CA SER A 304 -2.52 -0.96 -17.25
C SER A 304 -2.37 0.54 -17.59
N ARG A 305 -3.38 1.17 -18.19
CA ARG A 305 -3.36 2.62 -18.50
C ARG A 305 -3.29 3.49 -17.23
N LEU A 306 -4.01 3.13 -16.17
CA LEU A 306 -3.93 3.80 -14.86
C LEU A 306 -2.54 3.58 -14.25
N TYR A 307 -2.16 2.31 -14.14
CA TYR A 307 -0.94 1.85 -13.50
C TYR A 307 0.29 2.55 -14.08
N ASN A 308 0.45 2.49 -15.40
CA ASN A 308 1.60 3.05 -16.11
C ASN A 308 1.73 4.57 -15.89
N ARG A 309 0.61 5.27 -15.70
CA ARG A 309 0.57 6.72 -15.49
C ARG A 309 0.91 7.10 -14.04
N ILE A 310 0.34 6.41 -13.05
CA ILE A 310 0.54 6.70 -11.63
C ILE A 310 1.94 6.26 -11.17
N ALA A 311 2.41 5.07 -11.58
CA ALA A 311 3.72 4.55 -11.21
C ALA A 311 4.86 5.25 -11.97
N GLY A 312 4.70 5.46 -13.29
CA GLY A 312 5.77 5.96 -14.16
C GLY A 312 6.20 7.42 -13.91
N PHE A 313 5.34 8.25 -13.30
CA PHE A 313 5.67 9.65 -13.01
C PHE A 313 6.39 9.88 -11.66
N HIS A 314 6.24 8.96 -10.69
CA HIS A 314 6.56 9.25 -9.29
C HIS A 314 7.43 8.23 -8.58
N CYS A 315 7.58 7.00 -9.10
CA CYS A 315 8.41 5.98 -8.44
C CYS A 315 9.83 5.89 -9.03
N GLY A 316 10.03 6.28 -10.29
CA GLY A 316 11.33 6.19 -10.98
C GLY A 316 11.66 4.81 -11.55
N HIS A 317 10.80 3.82 -11.33
CA HIS A 317 10.92 2.46 -11.87
C HIS A 317 10.06 2.25 -13.11
N ALA A 318 10.44 1.27 -13.94
CA ALA A 318 9.60 0.82 -15.06
C ALA A 318 8.31 0.16 -14.52
N PRO A 319 7.14 0.47 -15.10
CA PRO A 319 5.87 0.01 -14.54
C PRO A 319 5.64 -1.50 -14.71
N SER A 320 5.12 -2.15 -13.67
CA SER A 320 4.68 -3.56 -13.66
C SER A 320 3.27 -3.68 -13.06
N ALA A 321 2.25 -3.81 -13.91
CA ALA A 321 0.88 -4.05 -13.46
C ALA A 321 0.81 -5.27 -12.51
N ALA A 322 -0.11 -5.24 -11.54
CA ALA A 322 -0.47 -6.43 -10.78
C ALA A 322 -0.85 -7.55 -11.79
N PRO A 323 -0.43 -8.81 -11.58
CA PRO A 323 -0.25 -9.78 -12.66
C PRO A 323 -1.53 -10.08 -13.46
N GLY A 324 -1.67 -9.41 -14.60
CA GLY A 324 -2.83 -9.49 -15.50
C GLY A 324 -2.56 -8.87 -16.88
N GLU A 325 -2.14 -9.70 -17.84
CA GLU A 325 -2.24 -9.55 -19.31
C GLU A 325 -1.71 -8.26 -19.99
N GLY A 326 -0.64 -8.42 -20.80
CA GLY A 326 0.03 -7.34 -21.58
C GLY A 326 -0.55 -7.08 -22.98
N PRO A 327 0.26 -6.61 -23.97
CA PRO A 327 1.48 -7.32 -24.39
C PRO A 327 2.77 -6.47 -24.57
N SER A 328 3.87 -7.16 -24.88
CA SER A 328 5.27 -6.71 -25.01
C SER A 328 5.57 -6.02 -26.37
N SER A 329 6.78 -5.55 -26.74
CA SER A 329 8.20 -5.70 -26.31
C SER A 329 8.97 -4.43 -26.78
N VAL A 330 10.27 -4.18 -26.59
CA VAL A 330 11.51 -4.92 -26.20
C VAL A 330 12.37 -3.93 -25.34
N GLU A 331 13.49 -4.18 -24.65
CA GLU A 331 14.45 -5.30 -24.49
C GLU A 331 15.25 -5.08 -23.17
N GLY A 332 16.15 -6.00 -22.78
CA GLY A 332 17.41 -5.61 -22.11
C GLY A 332 17.58 -5.69 -20.58
N ASP A 333 17.12 -6.74 -19.90
CA ASP A 333 17.96 -7.57 -19.00
C ASP A 333 17.17 -8.70 -18.29
N ALA A 334 17.87 -9.75 -17.85
CA ALA A 334 17.26 -11.02 -17.48
C ALA A 334 16.65 -11.04 -16.06
N VAL A 335 15.33 -10.99 -15.99
CA VAL A 335 14.53 -11.44 -14.82
C VAL A 335 13.57 -12.54 -15.28
N VAL A 336 13.54 -13.66 -14.55
CA VAL A 336 12.70 -14.83 -14.88
C VAL A 336 11.22 -14.54 -14.56
N GLY A 337 10.53 -13.92 -15.52
CA GLY A 337 9.12 -13.53 -15.39
C GLY A 337 8.18 -14.72 -15.59
N LEU A 338 7.49 -15.14 -14.52
CA LEU A 338 6.51 -16.24 -14.57
C LEU A 338 5.33 -15.90 -15.52
N ARG A 339 4.93 -16.86 -16.37
CA ARG A 339 3.87 -16.73 -17.39
C ARG A 339 2.73 -17.69 -17.11
N SER A 340 1.48 -17.29 -17.31
CA SER A 340 0.36 -18.24 -17.22
C SER A 340 0.37 -19.24 -18.38
N ILE A 341 0.29 -20.54 -18.09
CA ILE A 341 0.17 -21.64 -19.07
C ILE A 341 -1.02 -21.41 -19.99
N ASP A 342 -2.15 -20.96 -19.44
CA ASP A 342 -3.40 -20.70 -20.18
C ASP A 342 -3.26 -19.57 -21.20
N ARG A 343 -2.38 -18.59 -20.90
CA ARG A 343 -2.05 -17.44 -21.75
C ARG A 343 -0.95 -17.74 -22.78
N LEU A 344 -0.37 -18.95 -22.80
CA LEU A 344 0.60 -19.35 -23.82
C LEU A 344 -0.09 -19.65 -25.15
N GLY A 345 0.58 -19.31 -26.25
CA GLY A 345 0.15 -19.72 -27.60
C GLY A 345 0.08 -21.25 -27.71
N ALA A 346 -0.91 -21.76 -28.46
CA ALA A 346 -1.33 -23.17 -28.41
C ALA A 346 -0.19 -24.21 -28.51
N GLY A 347 0.82 -23.98 -29.36
CA GLY A 347 1.99 -24.87 -29.46
C GLY A 347 2.85 -24.88 -28.19
N ALA A 348 3.18 -23.70 -27.65
CA ALA A 348 3.96 -23.58 -26.42
C ALA A 348 3.17 -24.13 -25.21
N ARG A 349 1.85 -23.88 -25.14
CA ARG A 349 0.96 -24.47 -24.13
C ARG A 349 0.97 -26.00 -24.20
N ALA A 350 0.83 -26.57 -25.39
CA ALA A 350 0.88 -28.01 -25.59
C ALA A 350 2.24 -28.61 -25.20
N SER A 351 3.37 -27.95 -25.50
CA SER A 351 4.70 -28.41 -25.09
C SER A 351 4.90 -28.39 -23.56
N VAL A 352 4.46 -27.33 -22.88
CA VAL A 352 4.52 -27.23 -21.41
C VAL A 352 3.65 -28.31 -20.76
N LEU A 353 2.40 -28.45 -21.19
CA LEU A 353 1.50 -29.46 -20.66
C LEU A 353 2.02 -30.89 -20.95
N ALA A 354 2.62 -31.12 -22.11
CA ALA A 354 3.25 -32.40 -22.43
C ALA A 354 4.42 -32.73 -21.50
N ARG A 355 5.32 -31.77 -21.19
CA ARG A 355 6.41 -31.98 -20.22
C ARG A 355 5.90 -32.32 -18.82
N LEU A 356 4.92 -31.55 -18.34
CA LEU A 356 4.31 -31.76 -17.02
C LEU A 356 3.63 -33.13 -16.92
N ARG A 357 2.94 -33.58 -17.98
CA ARG A 357 2.35 -34.92 -18.07
C ARG A 357 3.44 -36.01 -18.14
N SER A 358 4.55 -35.79 -18.88
CA SER A 358 5.64 -36.78 -18.95
C SER A 358 6.37 -36.98 -17.62
N VAL A 359 6.45 -35.95 -16.76
CA VAL A 359 6.91 -36.13 -15.37
C VAL A 359 5.95 -37.04 -14.60
N GLY A 360 4.63 -36.82 -14.71
CA GLY A 360 3.61 -37.68 -14.11
C GLY A 360 3.63 -39.13 -14.60
N ALA A 361 4.00 -39.35 -15.87
CA ALA A 361 4.16 -40.67 -16.47
C ALA A 361 5.48 -41.39 -16.11
N ALA A 362 6.42 -40.70 -15.47
CA ALA A 362 7.80 -41.15 -15.24
C ALA A 362 8.59 -41.50 -16.52
N ASP A 363 8.32 -40.78 -17.61
CA ASP A 363 9.05 -40.87 -18.87
C ASP A 363 10.43 -40.18 -18.79
N VAL A 364 11.24 -40.28 -19.86
CA VAL A 364 12.50 -39.52 -19.98
C VAL A 364 12.17 -38.06 -20.32
N VAL A 365 12.30 -37.17 -19.35
CA VAL A 365 11.98 -35.74 -19.47
C VAL A 365 13.25 -34.89 -19.52
N GLU A 366 13.31 -33.96 -20.47
CA GLU A 366 14.30 -32.87 -20.48
C GLU A 366 13.86 -31.76 -19.50
N ASP A 367 14.78 -31.25 -18.68
CA ASP A 367 14.56 -30.18 -17.68
C ASP A 367 13.56 -30.51 -16.56
N VAL A 368 13.78 -31.64 -15.87
CA VAL A 368 13.00 -32.02 -14.67
C VAL A 368 13.14 -31.03 -13.50
N GLU A 369 14.25 -30.28 -13.44
CA GLU A 369 14.52 -29.29 -12.39
C GLU A 369 13.67 -28.01 -12.56
N GLY A 370 13.30 -27.65 -13.79
CA GLY A 370 12.35 -26.58 -14.06
C GLY A 370 10.91 -26.86 -13.63
N THR A 371 10.55 -28.13 -13.36
CA THR A 371 9.16 -28.53 -13.04
C THR A 371 8.89 -28.58 -11.54
N GLU A 372 7.76 -28.03 -11.09
CA GLU A 372 7.33 -28.04 -9.67
C GLU A 372 5.80 -28.13 -9.54
N VAL A 373 5.33 -28.89 -8.54
CA VAL A 373 3.98 -28.75 -7.96
C VAL A 373 4.13 -28.27 -6.52
N SER A 374 3.43 -27.19 -6.16
CA SER A 374 3.45 -26.64 -4.81
C SER A 374 2.07 -26.21 -4.32
N PHE A 375 1.85 -26.37 -3.02
CA PHE A 375 0.68 -25.89 -2.30
C PHE A 375 1.14 -24.89 -1.24
N GLU A 376 0.52 -23.71 -1.26
CA GLU A 376 0.81 -22.60 -0.35
C GLU A 376 -0.49 -22.16 0.35
N ILE A 377 -0.41 -21.79 1.62
CA ILE A 377 -1.45 -21.05 2.33
C ILE A 377 -0.80 -19.76 2.84
N SER A 378 -1.39 -18.62 2.50
CA SER A 378 -0.95 -17.32 2.99
C SER A 378 -2.13 -16.38 3.30
N GLY A 379 -1.93 -15.51 4.30
CA GLY A 379 -2.91 -14.55 4.80
C GLY A 379 -2.85 -14.38 6.33
N GLY A 380 -3.86 -13.69 6.88
CA GLY A 380 -3.95 -13.28 8.29
C GLY A 380 -4.64 -11.93 8.41
N ALA A 381 -5.04 -11.52 9.62
CA ALA A 381 -5.49 -10.15 9.87
C ALA A 381 -4.32 -9.16 9.72
N PRO A 382 -4.56 -7.84 9.58
CA PRO A 382 -3.48 -6.85 9.47
C PRO A 382 -2.52 -6.87 10.68
N GLY A 383 -1.32 -7.43 10.49
CA GLY A 383 -0.31 -7.64 11.54
C GLY A 383 -0.03 -9.12 11.86
N GLU A 384 -0.79 -10.05 11.30
CA GLU A 384 -0.58 -11.49 11.36
C GLU A 384 -0.02 -11.96 10.02
N ARG A 385 0.97 -12.86 10.05
CA ARG A 385 1.50 -13.49 8.84
C ARG A 385 1.63 -15.00 9.04
N TYR A 386 0.74 -15.71 8.37
CA TYR A 386 0.82 -17.15 8.18
C TYR A 386 1.36 -17.45 6.78
N GLU A 387 2.36 -18.32 6.70
CA GLU A 387 2.93 -18.83 5.46
C GLU A 387 3.24 -20.32 5.66
N TYR A 388 2.40 -21.19 5.09
CA TYR A 388 2.68 -22.62 4.96
C TYR A 388 2.88 -22.95 3.48
N ARG A 389 4.01 -23.55 3.13
CA ARG A 389 4.31 -23.99 1.76
C ARG A 389 4.84 -25.41 1.78
N ILE A 390 4.35 -26.25 0.89
CA ILE A 390 5.00 -27.49 0.49
C ILE A 390 5.16 -27.54 -1.02
N ALA A 391 6.34 -27.96 -1.48
CA ALA A 391 6.68 -28.06 -2.89
C ALA A 391 7.44 -29.35 -3.18
N VAL A 392 7.28 -29.87 -4.40
CA VAL A 392 8.08 -30.96 -4.95
C VAL A 392 8.40 -30.69 -6.42
N THR A 393 9.64 -30.95 -6.82
CA THR A 393 10.11 -30.81 -8.20
C THR A 393 10.07 -32.14 -8.95
N GLY A 394 10.13 -32.09 -10.28
CA GLY A 394 10.26 -33.30 -11.10
C GLY A 394 11.59 -34.04 -10.89
N SER A 395 12.63 -33.36 -10.38
CA SER A 395 13.89 -34.00 -9.96
C SER A 395 13.78 -34.76 -8.62
N GLY A 396 12.67 -34.58 -7.90
CA GLY A 396 12.42 -35.17 -6.58
C GLY A 396 12.95 -34.35 -5.41
N GLU A 397 13.39 -33.12 -5.62
CA GLU A 397 13.65 -32.19 -4.51
C GLU A 397 12.31 -31.72 -3.93
N ALA A 398 12.15 -31.85 -2.62
CA ALA A 398 10.96 -31.41 -1.91
C ALA A 398 11.35 -30.50 -0.75
N GLY A 399 10.47 -29.53 -0.47
CA GLY A 399 10.67 -28.54 0.57
C GLY A 399 9.36 -28.20 1.26
N ARG A 400 9.37 -28.19 2.59
CA ARG A 400 8.30 -27.68 3.44
C ARG A 400 8.80 -26.47 4.21
N ARG A 401 8.01 -25.40 4.19
CA ARG A 401 8.22 -24.19 4.98
C ARG A 401 6.98 -23.85 5.78
N LEU A 402 7.18 -23.53 7.07
CA LEU A 402 6.16 -23.01 7.96
C LEU A 402 6.71 -21.76 8.66
N LEU A 403 5.96 -20.66 8.54
CA LEU A 403 6.12 -19.43 9.29
C LEU A 403 4.74 -19.04 9.85
N ASP A 404 4.74 -18.74 11.14
CA ASP A 404 3.63 -18.17 11.88
C ASP A 404 4.25 -17.07 12.73
N GLU A 405 4.01 -15.80 12.40
CA GLU A 405 4.61 -14.66 13.11
C GLU A 405 3.94 -14.39 14.48
N PHE A 406 2.91 -15.15 14.87
CA PHE A 406 2.15 -14.95 16.11
C PHE A 406 2.30 -16.06 17.16
N SER A 407 2.71 -17.27 16.77
CA SER A 407 3.16 -18.29 17.73
C SER A 407 4.66 -18.20 18.01
N ASP A 408 5.10 -18.63 19.19
CA ASP A 408 6.53 -18.77 19.54
C ASP A 408 7.24 -19.90 18.75
N VAL A 409 6.66 -20.38 17.65
CA VAL A 409 7.20 -21.44 16.80
C VAL A 409 8.21 -20.83 15.83
N PRO A 410 9.49 -21.20 15.88
CA PRO A 410 10.49 -20.69 14.94
C PRO A 410 10.19 -21.16 13.52
N VAL A 411 10.63 -20.40 12.51
CA VAL A 411 10.49 -20.79 11.10
C VAL A 411 11.04 -22.18 10.87
N VAL A 412 10.17 -23.10 10.42
CA VAL A 412 10.55 -24.48 10.10
C VAL A 412 10.71 -24.57 8.60
N ASP A 413 11.95 -24.73 8.13
CA ASP A 413 12.30 -24.96 6.73
C ASP A 413 13.01 -26.32 6.63
N VAL A 414 12.37 -27.27 5.94
CA VAL A 414 12.82 -28.65 5.81
C VAL A 414 12.87 -29.01 4.32
N GLY A 415 14.07 -29.25 3.81
CA GLY A 415 14.30 -29.66 2.43
C GLY A 415 15.04 -31.00 2.34
N ALA A 416 14.53 -31.92 1.53
CA ALA A 416 15.18 -33.20 1.25
C ALA A 416 14.78 -33.72 -0.14
N ARG A 417 15.53 -34.71 -0.64
CA ARG A 417 15.16 -35.41 -1.88
C ARG A 417 14.27 -36.60 -1.54
N VAL A 418 13.04 -36.61 -2.05
CA VAL A 418 12.07 -37.70 -1.88
C VAL A 418 12.19 -38.74 -2.99
N ASP A 419 11.58 -39.91 -2.78
CA ASP A 419 11.57 -40.98 -3.76
C ASP A 419 10.91 -40.56 -5.08
N THR A 420 11.46 -41.02 -6.21
CA THR A 420 10.99 -40.65 -7.54
C THR A 420 9.52 -41.01 -7.77
N LEU A 421 8.99 -42.09 -7.19
CA LEU A 421 7.58 -42.46 -7.30
C LEU A 421 6.66 -41.53 -6.51
N LEU A 422 7.14 -40.96 -5.40
CA LEU A 422 6.42 -39.91 -4.66
C LEU A 422 6.37 -38.62 -5.48
N ALA A 423 7.51 -38.21 -6.05
CA ALA A 423 7.61 -37.02 -6.88
C ALA A 423 6.71 -37.10 -8.12
N THR A 424 6.86 -38.13 -8.97
CA THR A 424 6.04 -38.31 -10.18
C THR A 424 4.56 -38.54 -9.84
N GLY A 425 4.28 -39.20 -8.71
CA GLY A 425 2.93 -39.39 -8.18
C GLY A 425 2.15 -38.08 -7.94
N VAL A 426 2.84 -36.99 -7.58
CA VAL A 426 2.25 -35.65 -7.40
C VAL A 426 1.89 -35.01 -8.74
N PHE A 427 2.74 -35.12 -9.76
CA PHE A 427 2.41 -34.62 -11.11
C PHE A 427 1.27 -35.43 -11.74
N ALA A 428 1.27 -36.75 -11.57
CA ALA A 428 0.15 -37.61 -11.98
C ALA A 428 -1.15 -37.27 -11.22
N ALA A 429 -1.06 -36.82 -9.97
CA ALA A 429 -2.21 -36.32 -9.23
C ALA A 429 -2.72 -34.98 -9.75
N ALA A 430 -1.81 -34.07 -10.14
CA ALA A 430 -2.16 -32.79 -10.77
C ALA A 430 -2.87 -32.99 -12.11
N GLU A 431 -2.47 -34.00 -12.90
CA GLU A 431 -3.19 -34.41 -14.11
C GLU A 431 -4.61 -34.89 -13.79
N ARG A 432 -4.78 -35.80 -12.83
CA ARG A 432 -6.09 -36.30 -12.39
C ARG A 432 -7.02 -35.20 -11.86
N ALA A 433 -6.46 -34.15 -11.26
CA ALA A 433 -7.19 -32.97 -10.79
C ALA A 433 -7.52 -31.96 -11.91
N GLY A 434 -7.19 -32.25 -13.18
CA GLY A 434 -7.44 -31.38 -14.33
C GLY A 434 -6.45 -30.20 -14.45
N LEU A 435 -5.51 -30.05 -13.53
CA LEU A 435 -4.53 -28.95 -13.52
C LEU A 435 -3.57 -29.01 -14.71
N LEU A 436 -3.43 -30.19 -15.34
CA LEU A 436 -2.65 -30.37 -16.57
C LEU A 436 -3.53 -30.54 -17.82
N SER A 437 -4.83 -30.23 -17.77
CA SER A 437 -5.69 -30.30 -18.95
C SER A 437 -5.54 -29.09 -19.88
N ASP A 438 -6.00 -29.20 -21.13
CA ASP A 438 -5.88 -28.12 -22.13
C ASP A 438 -6.86 -26.96 -21.89
N GLU A 439 -7.95 -27.23 -21.17
CA GLU A 439 -8.90 -26.23 -20.66
C GLU A 439 -8.48 -25.80 -19.24
N PRO A 440 -8.68 -24.52 -18.85
CA PRO A 440 -8.37 -24.09 -17.48
C PRO A 440 -9.38 -24.69 -16.48
N PRO A 441 -8.93 -25.12 -15.29
CA PRO A 441 -9.85 -25.53 -14.23
C PRO A 441 -10.73 -24.34 -13.80
N VAL A 442 -12.05 -24.55 -13.70
CA VAL A 442 -12.98 -23.53 -13.20
C VAL A 442 -12.71 -23.32 -11.70
N PRO A 443 -12.34 -22.10 -11.25
CA PRO A 443 -12.10 -21.85 -9.84
C PRO A 443 -13.43 -21.96 -9.05
N PRO A 444 -13.41 -22.46 -7.80
CA PRO A 444 -14.59 -22.47 -6.95
C PRO A 444 -14.91 -21.03 -6.50
N VAL A 445 -15.70 -20.32 -7.32
CA VAL A 445 -16.12 -18.94 -7.03
C VAL A 445 -17.01 -18.91 -5.79
N GLY A 446 -16.56 -18.16 -4.78
CA GLY A 446 -17.35 -17.68 -3.66
C GLY A 446 -16.77 -16.36 -3.19
N ASP A 447 -17.63 -15.40 -2.85
CA ASP A 447 -17.20 -14.08 -2.38
C ASP A 447 -16.41 -14.22 -1.08
N LEU A 448 -15.14 -13.82 -1.10
CA LEU A 448 -14.28 -13.81 0.08
C LEU A 448 -14.17 -12.40 0.67
N PRO A 449 -14.38 -12.23 1.98
CA PRO A 449 -13.98 -11.02 2.69
C PRO A 449 -12.47 -10.74 2.52
N PRO A 450 -12.05 -9.45 2.54
CA PRO A 450 -10.67 -9.06 2.29
C PRO A 450 -9.63 -9.63 3.29
N ASP A 451 -10.06 -10.12 4.45
CA ASP A 451 -9.21 -10.65 5.53
C ASP A 451 -9.19 -12.19 5.57
N SER A 452 -9.48 -12.87 4.45
CA SER A 452 -9.57 -14.34 4.40
C SER A 452 -8.21 -14.99 4.09
N LEU A 453 -7.88 -16.11 4.76
CA LEU A 453 -6.77 -16.98 4.34
C LEU A 453 -7.04 -17.54 2.93
N ILE A 454 -6.01 -17.54 2.07
CA ILE A 454 -6.12 -18.08 0.71
C ILE A 454 -5.11 -19.23 0.56
N ALA A 455 -5.61 -20.37 0.08
CA ALA A 455 -4.77 -21.49 -0.33
C ALA A 455 -4.56 -21.44 -1.85
N VAL A 456 -3.31 -21.54 -2.30
CA VAL A 456 -2.92 -21.50 -3.71
C VAL A 456 -2.17 -22.78 -4.07
N LEU A 457 -2.73 -23.55 -4.99
CA LEU A 457 -2.06 -24.68 -5.62
C LEU A 457 -1.44 -24.21 -6.94
N THR A 458 -0.13 -24.39 -7.09
CA THR A 458 0.65 -24.03 -8.28
C THR A 458 1.20 -25.28 -8.95
N VAL A 459 1.15 -25.32 -10.28
CA VAL A 459 1.90 -26.27 -11.11
C VAL A 459 2.71 -25.48 -12.12
N ARG A 460 3.99 -25.80 -12.31
CA ARG A 460 4.89 -25.02 -13.18
C ARG A 460 5.96 -25.85 -13.89
N ASP A 461 6.41 -25.31 -15.02
CA ASP A 461 7.45 -25.82 -15.92
C ASP A 461 8.29 -24.62 -16.40
N GLY A 462 9.49 -24.45 -15.84
CA GLY A 462 10.33 -23.29 -16.05
C GLY A 462 9.65 -22.01 -15.56
N ASP A 463 9.44 -21.05 -16.48
CA ASP A 463 8.68 -19.83 -16.22
C ASP A 463 7.16 -20.00 -16.37
N ALA A 464 6.67 -21.08 -16.98
CA ALA A 464 5.24 -21.29 -17.21
C ALA A 464 4.54 -21.86 -15.96
N VAL A 465 3.48 -21.21 -15.49
CA VAL A 465 2.72 -21.57 -14.27
C VAL A 465 1.21 -21.65 -14.52
N ARG A 466 0.52 -22.55 -13.82
CA ARG A 466 -0.94 -22.52 -13.64
C ARG A 466 -1.25 -22.55 -12.14
N ARG A 467 -2.21 -21.74 -11.72
CA ARG A 467 -2.57 -21.57 -10.30
C ARG A 467 -4.07 -21.77 -10.09
N VAL A 468 -4.44 -22.40 -8.98
CA VAL A 468 -5.82 -22.49 -8.50
C VAL A 468 -5.87 -22.00 -7.06
N SER A 469 -6.74 -21.02 -6.79
CA SER A 469 -6.96 -20.47 -5.46
C SER A 469 -8.22 -21.07 -4.83
N VAL A 470 -8.19 -21.36 -3.53
CA VAL A 470 -9.30 -21.90 -2.75
C VAL A 470 -9.41 -21.15 -1.42
N PRO A 471 -10.63 -20.81 -0.97
CA PRO A 471 -10.88 -20.33 0.39
C PRO A 471 -10.28 -21.23 1.47
N ALA A 472 -9.54 -20.63 2.40
CA ALA A 472 -9.08 -21.26 3.64
C ALA A 472 -9.67 -20.53 4.86
N ALA A 473 -9.86 -21.25 5.96
CA ALA A 473 -10.33 -20.69 7.22
C ALA A 473 -9.71 -21.42 8.41
N GLU A 474 -9.55 -20.70 9.52
CA GLU A 474 -9.18 -21.29 10.80
C GLU A 474 -10.35 -22.05 11.44
N PRO A 475 -10.10 -23.01 12.34
CA PRO A 475 -11.15 -23.58 13.17
C PRO A 475 -11.71 -22.51 14.12
N LEU A 476 -12.99 -22.18 13.99
CA LEU A 476 -13.69 -21.39 15.00
C LEU A 476 -13.55 -22.08 16.38
N ALA A 477 -13.07 -21.32 17.37
CA ALA A 477 -13.12 -21.75 18.77
C ALA A 477 -14.58 -22.10 19.13
N GLY A 478 -14.78 -23.32 19.62
CA GLY A 478 -16.11 -23.93 19.71
C GLY A 478 -17.09 -23.10 20.54
N SER A 479 -18.20 -22.69 19.92
CA SER A 479 -19.26 -21.92 20.58
C SER A 479 -20.07 -22.77 21.56
N GLY A 480 -19.51 -23.02 22.75
CA GLY A 480 -20.28 -23.46 23.91
C GLY A 480 -19.57 -24.39 24.90
N GLN A 481 -18.84 -23.81 25.85
CA GLN A 481 -18.96 -24.08 27.29
C GLN A 481 -18.18 -23.03 28.11
N PRO A 482 -18.57 -22.74 29.38
CA PRO A 482 -17.88 -21.77 30.23
C PRO A 482 -16.72 -22.39 31.01
N GLU A 483 -15.67 -21.57 31.23
CA GLU A 483 -14.61 -21.71 32.25
C GLU A 483 -14.01 -23.11 32.48
N GLU A 484 -12.97 -23.45 31.72
CA GLU A 484 -11.70 -23.88 32.33
C GLU A 484 -10.54 -23.65 31.36
N ALA A 485 -9.40 -23.14 31.86
CA ALA A 485 -8.21 -22.89 31.07
C ALA A 485 -7.46 -24.20 30.81
N VAL A 486 -7.95 -24.98 29.84
CA VAL A 486 -7.18 -26.08 29.25
C VAL A 486 -6.25 -25.49 28.21
N ASP A 487 -4.95 -25.63 28.46
CA ASP A 487 -3.88 -25.27 27.53
C ASP A 487 -3.92 -26.24 26.33
N VAL A 488 -4.75 -25.90 25.32
CA VAL A 488 -4.82 -26.65 24.07
C VAL A 488 -3.67 -26.15 23.19
N PRO A 489 -2.68 -26.98 22.85
CA PRO A 489 -1.61 -26.56 21.95
C PRO A 489 -2.23 -26.16 20.61
N LEU A 490 -1.88 -24.97 20.13
CA LEU A 490 -2.27 -24.44 18.83
C LEU A 490 -1.56 -25.21 17.71
N GLU A 491 -1.99 -26.45 17.45
CA GLU A 491 -1.80 -27.08 16.14
C GLU A 491 -2.81 -26.45 15.18
N THR A 492 -2.35 -25.46 14.41
CA THR A 492 -3.18 -24.62 13.51
C THR A 492 -3.71 -25.43 12.33
N HIS A 493 -4.78 -26.21 12.55
CA HIS A 493 -5.43 -27.03 11.53
C HIS A 493 -6.27 -26.18 10.57
N VAL A 494 -5.63 -25.55 9.58
CA VAL A 494 -6.31 -24.80 8.51
C VAL A 494 -7.31 -25.70 7.78
N ARG A 495 -8.55 -25.22 7.62
CA ARG A 495 -9.64 -25.93 6.93
C ARG A 495 -9.90 -25.30 5.56
N LEU A 496 -9.89 -26.13 4.53
CA LEU A 496 -10.29 -25.77 3.16
C LEU A 496 -11.79 -26.06 2.94
N ALA A 497 -12.47 -25.23 2.15
CA ALA A 497 -13.89 -25.40 1.84
C ALA A 497 -14.14 -26.68 1.03
N ARG A 498 -15.07 -27.55 1.48
CA ARG A 498 -15.34 -28.88 0.87
C ARG A 498 -15.53 -28.83 -0.65
N THR A 499 -16.30 -27.86 -1.14
CA THR A 499 -16.60 -27.66 -2.58
C THR A 499 -15.38 -27.33 -3.43
N GLY A 500 -14.33 -26.71 -2.88
CA GLY A 500 -13.06 -26.49 -3.58
C GLY A 500 -12.07 -27.66 -3.41
N VAL A 501 -12.20 -28.43 -2.33
CA VAL A 501 -11.30 -29.56 -2.03
C VAL A 501 -11.58 -30.78 -2.90
N ASP A 502 -12.83 -31.07 -3.26
CA ASP A 502 -13.17 -32.32 -3.97
C ASP A 502 -12.40 -32.51 -5.29
N ALA A 503 -12.16 -31.42 -6.05
CA ALA A 503 -11.38 -31.46 -7.28
C ALA A 503 -9.85 -31.55 -7.04
N LEU A 504 -9.34 -30.91 -5.99
CA LEU A 504 -7.90 -30.83 -5.69
C LEU A 504 -7.39 -31.95 -4.76
N ARG A 505 -8.30 -32.73 -4.15
CA ARG A 505 -8.00 -33.81 -3.20
C ARG A 505 -6.85 -34.73 -3.64
N PRO A 506 -6.78 -35.23 -4.89
CA PRO A 506 -5.68 -36.10 -5.30
C PRO A 506 -4.29 -35.46 -5.12
N VAL A 507 -4.17 -34.16 -5.36
CA VAL A 507 -2.89 -33.43 -5.27
C VAL A 507 -2.54 -33.15 -3.82
N LEU A 508 -3.53 -32.77 -3.01
CA LEU A 508 -3.34 -32.54 -1.57
C LEU A 508 -2.95 -33.82 -0.83
N GLU A 509 -3.51 -34.97 -1.20
CA GLU A 509 -3.12 -36.28 -0.66
C GLU A 509 -1.70 -36.68 -1.09
N ALA A 510 -1.33 -36.42 -2.35
CA ALA A 510 0.02 -36.70 -2.84
C ALA A 510 1.08 -35.79 -2.18
N LEU A 511 0.79 -34.49 -2.02
CA LEU A 511 1.68 -33.56 -1.31
C LEU A 511 1.81 -33.90 0.18
N ARG A 512 0.76 -34.40 0.84
CA ARG A 512 0.87 -34.94 2.21
C ARG A 512 1.75 -36.19 2.31
N ALA A 513 1.79 -37.03 1.27
CA ALA A 513 2.70 -38.17 1.23
C ALA A 513 4.17 -37.72 1.05
N VAL A 514 4.40 -36.61 0.34
CA VAL A 514 5.70 -35.92 0.32
C VAL A 514 6.01 -35.32 1.69
N GLU A 515 5.07 -34.64 2.34
CA GLU A 515 5.24 -34.05 3.67
C GLU A 515 5.63 -35.08 4.74
N ALA A 516 5.03 -36.27 4.69
CA ALA A 516 5.33 -37.37 5.61
C ALA A 516 6.66 -38.09 5.31
N ALA A 517 7.33 -37.75 4.20
CA ALA A 517 8.66 -38.24 3.82
C ALA A 517 9.77 -37.19 4.04
N LEU A 518 9.42 -35.97 4.44
CA LEU A 518 10.32 -34.89 4.89
C LEU A 518 10.50 -34.95 6.43
#